data_AF-A0A2M7R0M2-F1
#
_entry.id   AF-A0A2M7R0M2-F1
#
_cell.length_a   1.000
_cell.length_b   1.000
_cell.length_c   1.000
_cell.angle_alpha   90.00
_cell.angle_beta   90.00
_cell.angle_gamma   90.00
#
_symmetry.space_group_name_H-M   'P 1'
#
loop_
_entity.id
_entity.type
_entity.pdbx_description
1 polymer ?
#
loop_
_entity_poly.entity_id
_entity_poly.type
_entity_poly.pdbx_seq_one_letter_code
_entity_poly.pdbx_strand_id
1 'polypeptide(L)' 'MEQTLEAIYKDGVFKPLNPPEISEGQQVRLIVEVPPQLTPEELLELATQVYQGLSDKEIDDIEQIALDRRNLFRDRNRT' A
#
# COMPACT_ATOMS: atom_id res chain seq x y z
N MET A 1 2.77 28.68 -7.04
CA MET A 1 3.21 27.33 -7.45
C MET A 1 2.52 26.35 -6.53
N GLU A 2 2.08 25.21 -7.06
CA GLU A 2 1.39 24.16 -6.32
C GLU A 2 2.21 22.89 -6.43
N GLN A 3 2.50 22.25 -5.29
CA GLN A 3 3.27 21.02 -5.20
C GLN A 3 2.56 20.11 -4.21
N THR A 4 2.30 18.87 -4.62
CA THR A 4 1.80 17.81 -3.74
C THR A 4 2.97 16.96 -3.30
N LEU A 5 3.06 16.71 -1.99
CA LEU A 5 4.11 15.92 -1.39
C LEU A 5 3.54 15.04 -0.29
N GLU A 6 4.09 13.83 -0.16
CA GLU A 6 3.73 12.94 0.93
C GLU A 6 4.44 13.36 2.21
N ALA A 7 3.74 13.29 3.33
CA ALA A 7 4.27 13.65 4.63
C ALA A 7 3.70 12.76 5.72
N ILE A 8 4.48 12.56 6.79
CA ILE A 8 4.04 11.89 8.01
C ILE A 8 3.78 12.96 9.06
N TYR A 9 2.59 12.96 9.65
CA TYR A 9 2.31 13.77 10.83
C TYR A 9 2.79 13.03 12.08
N LYS A 10 3.86 13.54 12.73
CA LYS A 10 4.45 12.93 13.92
C LYS A 10 4.91 14.00 14.91
N ASP A 11 4.58 13.82 16.18
CA ASP A 11 4.93 14.72 17.29
C ASP A 11 4.43 16.17 17.08
N GLY A 12 3.27 16.33 16.45
CA GLY A 12 2.69 17.65 16.17
C GLY A 12 3.23 18.36 14.92
N VAL A 13 4.16 17.72 14.18
CA VAL A 13 4.85 18.32 13.03
C VAL A 13 4.62 17.49 11.77
N PHE A 14 4.33 18.15 10.64
CA PHE A 14 4.31 17.52 9.32
C PHE A 14 5.74 17.33 8.83
N LYS A 15 6.14 16.08 8.61
CA LYS A 15 7.48 15.71 8.14
C LYS A 15 7.38 15.21 6.70
N PRO A 16 7.81 16.02 5.71
CA PRO A 16 7.73 15.60 4.31
C PRO A 16 8.67 14.43 4.05
N LEU A 17 8.24 13.46 3.23
CA LEU A 17 9.06 12.30 2.86
C LEU A 17 10.19 12.68 1.91
N ASN A 18 9.97 13.70 1.08
CA ASN A 18 10.95 14.27 0.17
C ASN A 18 11.11 15.78 0.45
N PRO A 19 12.31 16.36 0.27
CA PRO A 19 12.51 17.79 0.45
C PRO A 19 11.58 18.61 -0.48
N PRO A 20 10.79 19.57 0.05
CA PRO A 20 9.97 20.43 -0.78
C PRO A 20 10.82 21.44 -1.55
N GLU A 21 10.37 21.84 -2.73
CA GLU A 21 11.05 22.83 -3.57
C GLU A 21 10.65 24.26 -3.17
N ILE A 22 10.78 24.58 -1.88
CA ILE A 22 10.44 25.88 -1.31
C ILE A 22 11.62 26.45 -0.53
N SER A 23 11.67 27.77 -0.39
CA SER A 23 12.72 28.42 0.41
C SER A 23 12.41 28.36 1.90
N GLU A 24 13.46 28.32 2.72
CA GLU A 24 13.34 28.43 4.17
C GLU A 24 12.59 29.72 4.57
N GLY A 25 11.67 29.61 5.53
CA GLY A 25 10.83 30.73 6.00
C GLY A 25 9.69 31.14 5.05
N GLN A 26 9.51 30.46 3.92
CA GLN A 26 8.41 30.73 3.00
C GLN A 26 7.06 30.35 3.63
N GLN A 27 6.12 31.29 3.68
CA GLN A 27 4.75 31.01 4.12
C GLN A 27 4.03 30.15 3.07
N VAL A 28 3.41 29.05 3.53
CA VAL A 28 2.65 28.11 2.68
C VAL A 28 1.28 27.81 3.28
N ARG A 29 0.36 27.33 2.44
CA ARG A 29 -0.93 26.76 2.87
C ARG A 29 -0.84 25.24 2.77
N LEU A 30 -1.26 24.53 3.82
CA LEU A 30 -1.33 23.07 3.81
C LEU A 30 -2.76 22.61 3.51
N ILE A 31 -2.86 21.56 2.68
CA ILE A 31 -4.07 20.78 2.46
C ILE A 31 -3.74 19.36 2.92
N VAL A 32 -4.53 18.82 3.84
CA VAL A 32 -4.31 17.47 4.39
C VAL A 32 -5.34 16.54 3.81
N GLU A 33 -4.87 15.60 3.00
CA GLU A 33 -5.67 14.51 2.45
C GLU A 33 -5.32 13.24 3.22
N VAL A 34 -6.29 12.71 3.97
CA VAL A 34 -6.13 11.41 4.61
C VAL A 34 -6.59 10.37 3.59
N PRO A 35 -5.71 9.48 3.11
CA PRO A 35 -6.15 8.43 2.21
C PRO A 35 -7.22 7.59 2.91
N PRO A 36 -8.24 7.10 2.17
CA PRO A 36 -9.25 6.24 2.76
C PRO A 36 -8.55 5.08 3.44
N GLN A 37 -8.77 4.95 4.75
CA GLN A 37 -8.40 3.73 5.44
C GLN A 37 -9.40 2.69 4.96
N LEU A 38 -8.92 1.72 4.17
CA LEU A 38 -9.75 0.60 3.78
C LEU A 38 -10.29 -0.04 5.05
N THR A 39 -11.61 -0.13 5.18
CA THR A 39 -12.19 -0.92 6.25
C THR A 39 -11.78 -2.39 6.06
N PRO A 40 -11.83 -3.22 7.11
CA PRO A 40 -11.58 -4.65 6.96
C PRO A 40 -12.43 -5.29 5.85
N GLU A 41 -13.66 -4.81 5.65
CA GLU A 41 -14.57 -5.25 4.60
C GLU A 41 -14.09 -4.83 3.20
N GLU A 42 -13.65 -3.57 3.03
CA GLU A 42 -13.11 -3.08 1.75
C GLU A 42 -11.78 -3.76 1.40
N LEU A 43 -10.96 -4.06 2.40
CA LEU A 43 -9.73 -4.85 2.23
C LEU A 43 -10.04 -6.28 1.79
N LEU A 44 -11.04 -6.90 2.40
CA LEU A 44 -11.49 -8.24 2.03
C LEU A 44 -12.05 -8.25 0.61
N GLU A 45 -12.87 -7.27 0.24
CA GLU A 45 -13.39 -7.12 -1.11
C GLU A 45 -12.26 -7.01 -2.14
N LEU A 46 -11.25 -6.17 -1.88
CA LEU A 46 -10.07 -6.05 -2.73
C LEU A 46 -9.33 -7.39 -2.88
N ALA A 47 -9.21 -8.16 -1.79
CA ALA A 47 -8.59 -9.48 -1.85
C ALA A 47 -9.39 -10.46 -2.73
N THR A 48 -10.73 -10.38 -2.72
CA THR A 48 -11.57 -11.22 -3.59
C THR A 48 -11.50 -10.84 -5.07
N GLN A 49 -11.15 -9.58 -5.40
CA GLN A 49 -10.99 -9.14 -6.79
C GLN A 49 -9.90 -9.91 -7.54
N VAL A 50 -8.88 -10.44 -6.84
CA VAL A 50 -7.81 -11.25 -7.46
C VAL A 50 -8.36 -12.50 -8.15
N TYR A 51 -9.49 -13.03 -7.67
CA TYR A 51 -10.13 -14.21 -8.21
C TYR A 51 -11.27 -13.89 -9.20
N GLN A 52 -11.56 -12.60 -9.44
CA GLN A 52 -12.62 -12.22 -10.38
C GLN A 52 -12.28 -12.68 -11.81
N GLY A 53 -13.23 -13.35 -12.45
CA GLY A 53 -13.09 -13.86 -13.82
C GLY A 53 -12.38 -15.21 -13.92
N LEU A 54 -11.92 -15.78 -12.81
CA LEU A 54 -11.45 -17.16 -12.75
C LEU A 54 -12.62 -18.12 -12.56
N SER A 55 -12.51 -19.30 -13.15
CA SER A 55 -13.41 -20.41 -12.88
C SER A 55 -13.09 -21.05 -11.53
N ASP A 56 -14.07 -21.73 -10.92
CA ASP A 56 -13.90 -22.44 -9.65
C ASP A 56 -12.67 -23.37 -9.66
N LYS A 57 -12.42 -24.04 -10.81
CA LYS A 57 -11.26 -24.91 -10.99
C LYS A 57 -9.93 -24.15 -10.94
N GLU A 58 -9.86 -22.97 -11.55
CA GLU A 58 -8.65 -22.15 -11.55
C GLU A 58 -8.38 -21.56 -10.15
N ILE A 59 -9.43 -21.23 -9.41
CA ILE A 59 -9.34 -20.81 -8.01
C ILE A 59 -8.79 -21.98 -7.16
N ASP A 60 -9.37 -23.17 -7.29
CA ASP A 60 -8.93 -24.37 -6.57
C ASP A 60 -7.46 -24.70 -6.86
N ASP A 61 -7.04 -24.62 -8.12
CA ASP A 61 -5.66 -24.88 -8.53
C ASP A 61 -4.69 -23.86 -7.87
N ILE A 62 -5.06 -22.58 -7.80
CA ILE A 62 -4.27 -21.54 -7.12
C ILE A 62 -4.20 -21.78 -5.62
N GLU A 63 -5.32 -22.11 -4.97
CA GLU A 63 -5.37 -22.37 -3.54
C GLU A 63 -4.52 -23.58 -3.16
N GLN A 64 -4.53 -24.66 -3.96
CA GLN A 64 -3.67 -25.82 -3.74
C GLN A 64 -2.19 -25.46 -3.78
N ILE A 65 -1.78 -24.58 -4.70
CA ILE A 65 -0.40 -24.10 -4.80
C ILE A 65 -0.05 -23.22 -3.60
N ALA A 66 -0.93 -22.29 -3.21
CA ALA A 66 -0.71 -21.37 -2.11
C ALA A 66 -0.66 -22.08 -0.74
N LEU A 67 -1.47 -23.13 -0.55
CA LEU A 67 -1.51 -23.94 0.67
C LEU A 67 -0.33 -24.90 0.79
N ASP A 68 0.40 -25.19 -0.31
CA ASP A 68 1.61 -26.00 -0.26
C ASP A 68 2.79 -25.19 0.33
N ARG A 69 2.81 -25.12 1.67
CA ARG A 69 3.85 -24.46 2.48
C ARG A 69 5.27 -24.98 2.24
N ARG A 70 5.46 -26.10 1.52
CA ARG A 70 6.79 -26.64 1.18
C ARG A 70 7.54 -25.76 0.17
N ASN A 71 6.84 -24.95 -0.62
CA ASN A 71 7.44 -24.10 -1.65
C ASN A 71 7.59 -22.62 -1.24
N LEU A 72 6.86 -22.16 -0.21
CA LEU A 72 6.81 -20.75 0.21
C LEU A 72 8.16 -20.16 0.70
N PHE A 73 9.13 -21.00 1.11
CA PHE A 73 10.43 -20.55 1.63
C PHE A 73 11.63 -21.04 0.82
N ARG A 74 11.42 -21.59 -0.39
CA ARG A 74 12.45 -22.37 -1.07
C ARG A 74 13.58 -21.54 -1.72
N ASP A 75 13.46 -20.21 -1.82
CA ASP A 75 14.45 -19.35 -2.49
C ASP A 75 14.98 -18.16 -1.67
N ARG A 76 15.03 -18.26 -0.32
CA ARG A 76 15.77 -17.27 0.51
C ARG A 76 17.13 -17.76 1.02
N ASN A 77 17.68 -18.82 0.42
CA ASN A 77 18.96 -19.39 0.83
C ASN A 77 19.85 -19.75 -0.38
N ARG A 78 20.00 -18.81 -1.33
CA ARG A 78 21.16 -18.80 -2.24
C ARG A 78 22.10 -17.69 -1.78
N THR A 79 23.17 -18.14 -1.13
CA THR A 79 24.45 -17.45 -0.89
C THR A 79 24.94 -16.67 -2.09
#